data_AF-A0A2M8FSN7-F1
#
_entry.id   AF-A0A2M8FSN7-F1
#
_cell.length_a   1.000
_cell.length_b   1.000
_cell.length_c   1.000
_cell.angle_alpha   90.00
_cell.angle_beta   90.00
_cell.angle_gamma   90.00
#
_symmetry.space_group_name_H-M   'P 1'
#
loop_
_entity.id
_entity.type
_entity.pdbx_description
1 polymer ?
#
loop_
_entity_poly.entity_id
_entity_poly.type
_entity_poly.pdbx_seq_one_letter_code
_entity_poly.pdbx_strand_id
1 'polypeptide(L)'
;MAALKQTFNFLWVGVYVVKNDELVLGPFQGPIACTRIKKGKGVCGTAWQQANTLIVPDVDEFPGHIACSSESKSEIVVPVFNKNKEVIMIIDVDSEALNTFDETDAVYLEKVANLISNFE
;
A
#
# COMPACT_ATOMS: atom_id res chain seq x y z
N MET A 1 -9.79 -6.14 -3.27
CA MET A 1 -8.78 -5.76 -4.29
C MET A 1 -9.38 -5.70 -5.69
N ALA A 2 -10.01 -6.74 -6.21
CA ALA A 2 -10.65 -6.72 -7.55
C ALA A 2 -11.60 -5.52 -7.79
N ALA A 3 -12.47 -5.21 -6.83
CA ALA A 3 -13.37 -4.05 -6.93
C ALA A 3 -12.61 -2.72 -7.14
N LEU A 4 -11.54 -2.47 -6.36
CA LEU A 4 -10.73 -1.26 -6.51
C LEU A 4 -10.05 -1.19 -7.89
N LYS A 5 -9.43 -2.30 -8.33
CA LYS A 5 -8.81 -2.38 -9.66
C LYS A 5 -9.82 -2.10 -10.78
N GLN A 6 -10.99 -2.73 -10.73
CA GLN A 6 -11.99 -2.62 -11.78
C GLN A 6 -12.67 -1.24 -11.81
N THR A 7 -12.94 -0.65 -10.64
CA THR A 7 -13.63 0.64 -10.55
C THR A 7 -12.74 1.80 -10.97
N PHE A 8 -11.46 1.79 -10.58
CA PHE A 8 -10.58 2.94 -10.75
C PHE A 8 -9.47 2.73 -11.78
N ASN A 9 -9.32 1.52 -12.31
CA ASN A 9 -8.29 1.16 -13.28
C ASN A 9 -6.85 1.47 -12.80
N PHE A 10 -6.59 1.38 -11.49
CA PHE A 10 -5.25 1.53 -10.90
C PHE A 10 -4.26 0.55 -11.51
N LEU A 11 -2.96 0.86 -11.55
CA LEU A 11 -1.92 -0.04 -12.09
C LEU A 11 -1.88 -1.34 -11.30
N TRP A 12 -1.74 -1.21 -9.99
CA TRP A 12 -1.65 -2.30 -9.04
C TRP A 12 -2.47 -1.97 -7.80
N VAL A 13 -3.11 -2.98 -7.21
CA VAL A 13 -3.77 -2.85 -5.91
C VAL A 13 -3.71 -4.17 -5.16
N GLY A 14 -3.29 -4.13 -3.92
CA GLY A 14 -3.11 -5.33 -3.14
C GLY A 14 -2.88 -5.05 -1.67
N VAL A 15 -2.51 -6.13 -0.97
CA VAL A 15 -2.17 -6.06 0.44
C VAL A 15 -0.87 -6.79 0.72
N TYR A 16 -0.13 -6.31 1.71
CA TYR A 16 0.96 -7.06 2.32
C TYR A 16 0.65 -7.30 3.79
N VAL A 17 0.89 -8.52 4.27
CA VAL A 17 0.61 -8.93 5.65
C VAL A 17 1.90 -9.02 6.43
N VAL A 18 1.92 -8.50 7.65
CA VAL A 18 3.08 -8.59 8.54
C VAL A 18 3.26 -10.03 9.00
N LYS A 19 4.39 -10.65 8.64
CA LYS A 19 4.80 -12.00 9.05
C LYS A 19 6.30 -12.06 9.27
N ASN A 20 6.72 -12.54 10.44
CA ASN A 20 8.14 -12.72 10.79
C ASN A 20 9.00 -11.45 10.53
N ASP A 21 8.50 -10.30 10.98
CA ASP A 21 9.16 -8.99 10.82
C ASP A 21 9.36 -8.53 9.35
N GLU A 22 8.54 -9.05 8.44
CA GLU A 22 8.48 -8.60 7.05
C GLU A 22 7.02 -8.41 6.61
N LEU A 23 6.79 -7.49 5.67
CA LEU A 23 5.58 -7.45 4.88
C LEU A 23 5.66 -8.54 3.82
N VAL A 24 4.72 -9.48 3.82
CA VAL A 24 4.63 -10.58 2.86
C VAL A 24 3.44 -10.37 1.95
N LEU A 25 3.66 -10.47 0.63
CA LEU A 25 2.63 -10.24 -0.38
C LEU A 25 1.41 -11.14 -0.15
N GLY A 26 0.24 -10.52 -0.06
CA GLY A 26 -1.07 -11.16 0.03
C GLY A 26 -1.83 -11.08 -1.31
N PRO A 27 -3.17 -11.15 -1.29
CA PRO A 27 -3.99 -10.98 -2.49
C PRO A 27 -3.79 -9.62 -3.16
N PHE A 28 -3.57 -9.62 -4.48
CA PHE A 28 -3.36 -8.41 -5.26
C PHE A 28 -3.98 -8.52 -6.66
N GLN A 29 -4.02 -7.41 -7.40
CA GLN A 29 -4.42 -7.30 -8.80
C GLN A 29 -3.44 -6.37 -9.52
N GLY A 30 -2.76 -6.87 -10.55
CA GLY A 30 -1.72 -6.15 -11.27
C GLY A 30 -0.58 -7.09 -11.69
N PRO A 31 0.51 -6.55 -12.24
CA PRO A 31 1.73 -7.33 -12.51
C PRO A 31 2.32 -7.92 -11.21
N ILE A 32 3.22 -8.90 -11.35
CA ILE A 32 3.94 -9.49 -10.22
C ILE A 32 4.80 -8.41 -9.56
N ALA A 33 4.68 -8.28 -8.24
CA ALA A 33 5.42 -7.32 -7.41
C ALA A 33 6.40 -8.05 -6.47
N CYS A 34 7.17 -7.27 -5.70
CA CYS A 34 8.04 -7.78 -4.63
C CYS A 34 7.24 -8.68 -3.66
N THR A 35 7.77 -9.83 -3.27
CA THR A 35 7.01 -10.74 -2.39
C THR A 35 7.25 -10.49 -0.90
N ARG A 36 8.34 -9.79 -0.55
CA ARG A 36 8.79 -9.52 0.83
C ARG A 36 9.39 -8.12 0.93
N ILE A 37 8.96 -7.35 1.93
CA ILE A 37 9.43 -5.98 2.17
C ILE A 37 9.79 -5.82 3.65
N LYS A 38 11.00 -5.31 3.92
CA LYS A 38 11.46 -5.04 5.29
C LYS A 38 10.87 -3.75 5.83
N LYS A 39 10.72 -3.66 7.16
CA LYS A 39 10.28 -2.44 7.83
C LYS A 39 11.20 -1.26 7.50
N GLY A 40 10.61 -0.10 7.19
CA GLY A 40 11.33 1.12 6.81
C GLY A 40 11.99 1.08 5.43
N LYS A 41 11.64 0.12 4.57
CA LYS A 41 12.19 0.00 3.20
C LYS A 41 11.11 0.25 2.15
N GLY A 42 11.39 1.16 1.21
CA GLY A 42 10.42 1.63 0.23
C GLY A 42 9.22 2.34 0.88
N VAL A 43 8.23 2.69 0.07
CA VAL A 43 7.02 3.38 0.54
C VAL A 43 6.23 2.48 1.50
N CYS A 44 5.92 1.25 1.07
CA CYS A 44 5.26 0.23 1.89
C CYS A 44 5.90 0.00 3.27
N GLY A 45 7.21 -0.25 3.31
CA GLY A 45 7.92 -0.47 4.57
C GLY A 45 7.98 0.78 5.44
N THR A 46 8.03 1.98 4.83
CA THR A 46 8.00 3.26 5.55
C THR A 46 6.64 3.53 6.16
N ALA A 47 5.54 3.30 5.43
CA ALA A 47 4.18 3.40 5.97
C ALA A 47 3.99 2.44 7.16
N TRP A 48 4.51 1.21 7.05
CA TRP A 48 4.51 0.27 8.16
C TRP A 48 5.35 0.76 9.36
N GLN A 49 6.51 1.36 9.12
CA GLN A 49 7.36 1.88 10.21
C GLN A 49 6.74 3.08 10.92
N GLN A 50 6.19 4.02 10.15
CA GLN A 50 5.59 5.25 10.67
C GLN A 50 4.18 5.03 11.23
N ALA A 51 3.55 3.90 10.90
CA ALA A 51 2.16 3.61 11.24
C ALA A 51 1.23 4.73 10.77
N ASN A 52 1.45 5.21 9.54
CA ASN A 52 0.71 6.31 8.95
C ASN A 52 0.48 6.07 7.45
N THR A 53 -0.62 6.59 6.92
CA THR A 53 -0.90 6.62 5.48
C THR A 53 0.14 7.49 4.77
N LEU A 54 0.67 7.01 3.65
CA LEU A 54 1.60 7.76 2.80
C LEU A 54 0.99 7.96 1.42
N ILE A 55 0.92 9.21 0.98
CA ILE A 55 0.57 9.60 -0.38
C ILE A 55 1.87 10.05 -1.04
N VAL A 56 2.28 9.35 -2.10
CA VAL A 56 3.53 9.61 -2.81
C VAL A 56 3.20 10.05 -4.23
N PRO A 57 3.30 11.36 -4.55
CA PRO A 57 2.94 11.90 -5.85
C PRO A 57 3.93 11.52 -6.96
N ASP A 58 5.19 11.27 -6.60
CA ASP A 58 6.22 10.71 -7.47
C ASP A 58 7.07 9.71 -6.68
N VAL A 59 6.99 8.42 -7.04
CA VAL A 59 7.75 7.36 -6.37
C VAL A 59 9.24 7.44 -6.67
N ASP A 60 9.64 8.00 -7.81
CA ASP A 60 11.04 8.16 -8.21
C ASP A 60 11.75 9.21 -7.32
N GLU A 61 11.00 10.15 -6.74
CA GLU A 61 11.51 11.15 -5.79
C GLU A 61 11.52 10.66 -4.33
N PHE A 62 10.90 9.51 -4.02
CA PHE A 62 10.79 9.03 -2.66
C PHE A 62 12.14 8.51 -2.10
N PRO A 63 12.63 9.03 -0.96
CA PRO A 63 13.92 8.60 -0.40
C PRO A 63 13.95 7.11 -0.05
N GLY A 64 14.93 6.38 -0.61
CA GLY A 64 15.05 4.95 -0.36
C GLY A 64 14.03 4.10 -1.11
N HIS A 65 13.48 4.62 -2.22
CA HIS A 65 12.61 3.87 -3.12
C HIS A 65 13.27 2.56 -3.57
N ILE A 66 12.50 1.47 -3.44
CA ILE A 66 12.78 0.17 -4.01
C ILE A 66 11.72 -0.02 -5.09
N ALA A 67 12.05 0.27 -6.34
CA ALA A 67 11.10 0.10 -7.43
C ALA A 67 10.70 -1.38 -7.55
N CYS A 68 9.48 -1.71 -7.12
CA CYS A 68 8.92 -3.05 -7.30
C CYS A 68 8.29 -3.22 -8.70
N SER A 69 7.89 -2.12 -9.35
CA SER A 69 7.52 -2.05 -10.76
C SER A 69 8.08 -0.77 -11.39
N SER A 70 8.65 -0.85 -12.58
CA SER A 70 9.12 0.33 -13.34
C SER A 70 7.98 1.19 -13.89
N GLU A 71 6.75 0.68 -13.88
CA GLU A 71 5.56 1.35 -14.41
C GLU A 71 4.86 2.23 -13.35
N SER A 72 5.11 2.00 -12.05
CA SER A 72 4.51 2.83 -10.99
C SER A 72 5.13 4.22 -10.98
N LYS A 73 4.28 5.24 -10.94
CA LYS A 73 4.63 6.67 -10.91
C LYS A 73 4.11 7.38 -9.68
N SER A 74 2.98 6.97 -9.13
CA SER A 74 2.51 7.44 -7.82
C SER A 74 1.91 6.27 -7.04
N GLU A 75 1.96 6.36 -5.72
CA GLU A 75 1.59 5.29 -4.79
C GLU A 75 0.84 5.87 -3.60
N ILE A 76 -0.18 5.16 -3.12
CA ILE A 76 -0.76 5.39 -1.79
C ILE A 76 -0.72 4.10 -0.98
N VAL A 77 -0.14 4.19 0.22
CA VAL A 77 -0.07 3.07 1.15
C VAL A 77 -0.83 3.39 2.43
N VAL A 78 -1.76 2.50 2.79
CA VAL A 78 -2.65 2.67 3.94
C VAL A 78 -2.43 1.52 4.94
N PRO A 79 -1.95 1.80 6.16
CA PRO A 79 -1.84 0.78 7.20
C PRO A 79 -3.21 0.26 7.69
N VAL A 80 -3.27 -1.05 7.92
CA VAL A 80 -4.39 -1.73 8.57
C VAL A 80 -3.98 -2.07 9.99
N PHE A 81 -4.79 -1.65 10.96
CA PHE A 81 -4.50 -1.81 12.39
C PHE A 81 -5.37 -2.88 13.03
N ASN A 82 -4.78 -3.65 13.94
CA ASN A 82 -5.53 -4.51 14.84
C ASN A 82 -6.14 -3.71 16.02
N LYS A 83 -6.86 -4.41 16.92
CA LYS A 83 -7.47 -3.82 18.13
C LYS A 83 -6.46 -3.18 19.10
N ASN A 84 -5.20 -3.59 19.06
CA ASN A 84 -4.12 -3.05 19.88
C ASN A 84 -3.40 -1.87 19.21
N LYS A 85 -3.88 -1.39 18.05
CA LYS A 85 -3.26 -0.34 17.23
C LYS A 85 -1.89 -0.73 16.67
N GLU A 86 -1.68 -2.02 16.43
CA GLU A 86 -0.50 -2.52 15.75
C GLU A 86 -0.81 -2.70 14.27
N VAL A 87 0.12 -2.29 13.39
CA VAL A 87 0.00 -2.52 11.95
C VAL A 87 0.20 -4.02 11.67
N ILE A 88 -0.83 -4.66 11.13
CA ILE A 88 -0.87 -6.10 10.80
C ILE A 88 -0.82 -6.35 9.29
N MET A 89 -1.20 -5.34 8.51
CA MET A 89 -1.30 -5.38 7.07
C MET A 89 -1.18 -3.95 6.53
N ILE A 90 -0.82 -3.81 5.27
CA ILE A 90 -0.93 -2.55 4.53
C ILE A 90 -1.72 -2.80 3.25
N ILE A 91 -2.56 -1.85 2.86
CA ILE A 91 -3.12 -1.74 1.51
C ILE A 91 -2.17 -0.88 0.71
N ASP A 92 -1.84 -1.33 -0.48
CA ASP A 92 -0.94 -0.64 -1.40
C ASP A 92 -1.63 -0.51 -2.76
N VAL A 93 -1.55 0.69 -3.35
CA VAL A 93 -2.19 1.06 -4.61
C VAL A 93 -1.22 1.91 -5.44
N ASP A 94 -0.92 1.44 -6.64
CA ASP A 94 -0.03 2.10 -7.60
C ASP A 94 -0.82 2.69 -8.78
N SER A 95 -0.25 3.72 -9.40
CA SER A 95 -0.73 4.31 -10.65
C SER A 95 0.42 4.55 -11.63
N GLU A 96 0.14 4.42 -12.93
CA GLU A 96 1.06 4.79 -14.03
C GLU A 96 1.16 6.31 -14.22
N ALA A 97 0.28 7.09 -13.59
CA ALA A 97 0.29 8.54 -13.62
C ALA A 97 0.91 9.12 -12.35
N LEU A 98 1.58 10.27 -12.48
CA LEU A 98 2.04 11.07 -11.34
C LEU A 98 0.86 11.68 -10.59
N ASN A 99 1.01 11.88 -9.29
CA ASN A 99 0.08 12.61 -8.42
C ASN A 99 -1.38 12.14 -8.59
N THR A 100 -1.59 10.82 -8.64
CA THR A 100 -2.93 10.23 -8.84
C THR A 100 -3.79 10.34 -7.59
N PHE A 101 -3.18 10.21 -6.42
CA PHE A 101 -3.88 10.08 -5.14
C PHE A 101 -3.85 11.37 -4.33
N ASP A 102 -4.93 11.62 -3.59
CA ASP A 102 -5.04 12.74 -2.66
C ASP A 102 -5.65 12.34 -1.31
N GLU A 103 -5.92 13.34 -0.46
CA GLU A 103 -6.50 13.15 0.86
C GLU A 103 -7.89 12.51 0.83
N THR A 104 -8.66 12.70 -0.25
CA THR A 104 -9.95 12.03 -0.44
C THR A 104 -9.72 10.53 -0.56
N ASP A 105 -8.75 10.11 -1.38
CA ASP A 105 -8.40 8.70 -1.54
C ASP A 105 -7.94 8.08 -0.22
N ALA A 106 -7.08 8.79 0.53
CA ALA A 106 -6.64 8.37 1.85
C ALA A 106 -7.82 8.13 2.79
N VAL A 107 -8.73 9.11 2.92
CA VAL A 107 -9.91 9.00 3.79
C VAL A 107 -10.78 7.79 3.45
N TYR A 108 -11.00 7.50 2.17
CA TYR A 108 -11.86 6.38 1.77
C TYR A 108 -11.13 5.03 1.80
N LEU A 109 -9.85 4.97 1.46
CA LEU A 109 -9.05 3.74 1.58
C LEU A 109 -8.82 3.38 3.06
N GLU A 110 -8.69 4.35 3.96
CA GLU A 110 -8.65 4.10 5.41
C GLU A 110 -9.97 3.50 5.93
N LYS A 111 -11.12 3.92 5.38
CA LYS A 111 -12.40 3.27 5.69
C LYS A 111 -12.42 1.83 5.20
N VAL A 112 -11.86 1.54 4.02
CA VAL A 112 -11.70 0.17 3.51
C VAL A 112 -10.76 -0.64 4.42
N ALA A 113 -9.64 -0.07 4.85
CA ALA A 113 -8.70 -0.70 5.78
C ALA A 113 -9.41 -1.10 7.10
N ASN A 114 -10.24 -0.21 7.65
CA ASN A 114 -11.04 -0.49 8.84
C ASN A 114 -12.10 -1.56 8.63
N LEU A 115 -12.63 -1.73 7.41
CA LEU A 115 -13.54 -2.85 7.12
C LEU A 115 -12.78 -4.18 7.09
N ILE A 116 -11.56 -4.19 6.54
CA ILE A 116 -10.72 -5.40 6.45
C ILE A 116 -10.26 -5.85 7.84
N SER A 117 -9.87 -4.93 8.73
CA SER A 117 -9.41 -5.28 10.08
C SER A 117 -10.48 -5.98 10.93
N ASN A 118 -11.76 -5.86 10.60
CA ASN A 118 -12.85 -6.56 11.29
C ASN A 118 -13.00 -8.04 10.91
N PHE A 119 -12.26 -8.51 9.91
CA PHE A 119 -12.26 -9.92 9.48
C PHE A 119 -11.09 -10.73 10.05
N GLU A 120 -10.27 -10.13 10.92
CA GLU A 120 -9.26 -10.83 11.74
C GLU A 120 -9.85 -11.48 13.00
#